data_AF-A0A2I1E376-F1
#
_entry.id   AF-A0A2I1E376-F1
#
_cell.length_a   1.000
_cell.length_b   1.000
_cell.length_c   1.000
_cell.angle_alpha   90.00
_cell.angle_beta   90.00
_cell.angle_gamma   90.00
#
_symmetry.space_group_name_H-M   'P 1'
#
loop_
_entity.id
_entity.type
_entity.pdbx_description
1 polymer ?
#
loop_
_entity_poly.entity_id
_entity_poly.type
_entity_poly.pdbx_seq_one_letter_code
_entity_poly.pdbx_strand_id
1 'polypeptide(L)'
;MYIIINSSHLPLQQRRLIIHNNHCHLLYFIILIFLFFNNFILLCNAQQHDTYLTHFEDPSKGLTIFDSYTYRDGTILLQLAHFNEDESCIDPNLNLDIVFPNGAIKPLNVSSYQIPIYNYCMLDDVFINSIINEDTILITYFYGDNAATTIHMGMIIDWDGNWLQNIELGIGIGKINININDDSGFMWTRQVNDTTIAWSQFIPSPSKPTEIKKIGSGFISISPLSIITSFQMFTSSDGGNGFTLVTKIQKSTDYYITDPIWEVHAIFLD
;
A
#
# COMPACT_ATOMS: atom_id res chain seq x y z
N MET A 1 15.34 -22.46 55.62
CA MET A 1 14.99 -23.23 56.84
C MET A 1 13.98 -24.29 56.43
N TYR A 2 14.45 -25.49 56.10
CA TYR A 2 13.60 -26.58 55.62
C TYR A 2 13.13 -27.41 56.82
N ILE A 3 11.83 -27.38 57.10
CA ILE A 3 11.21 -28.27 58.09
C ILE A 3 10.98 -29.62 57.38
N ILE A 4 11.88 -30.58 57.60
CA ILE A 4 11.69 -31.96 57.15
C ILE A 4 10.80 -32.65 58.19
N ILE A 5 9.51 -32.77 57.88
CA ILE A 5 8.57 -33.56 58.70
C ILE A 5 8.77 -35.03 58.34
N ASN A 6 9.34 -35.80 59.27
CA ASN A 6 9.55 -37.23 59.13
C ASN A 6 8.20 -37.97 59.26
N SER A 7 7.58 -38.34 58.13
CA SER A 7 6.20 -38.87 58.06
C SER A 7 6.09 -40.38 58.37
N SER A 8 7.06 -40.96 59.09
CA SER A 8 7.11 -42.39 59.38
C SER A 8 6.03 -42.88 60.37
N HIS A 9 5.30 -41.99 61.03
CA HIS A 9 4.27 -42.33 62.03
C HIS A 9 2.81 -42.01 61.64
N LEU A 10 2.53 -41.63 60.39
CA LEU A 10 1.15 -41.35 59.93
C LEU A 10 0.45 -42.60 59.36
N PRO A 11 -0.86 -42.82 59.64
CA PRO A 11 -1.63 -43.94 59.11
C PRO A 11 -1.68 -43.96 57.58
N LEU A 12 -1.74 -45.16 56.98
CA LEU A 12 -1.61 -45.43 55.55
C LEU A 12 -2.48 -44.54 54.62
N GLN A 13 -3.65 -44.09 55.08
CA GLN A 13 -4.51 -43.18 54.30
C GLN A 13 -3.91 -41.78 54.10
N GLN A 14 -3.21 -41.22 55.09
CA GLN A 14 -2.58 -39.90 54.98
C GLN A 14 -1.32 -39.93 54.10
N ARG A 15 -0.57 -41.05 54.07
CA ARG A 15 0.57 -41.20 53.15
C ARG A 15 0.15 -41.20 51.68
N ARG A 16 -0.98 -41.83 51.35
CA ARG A 16 -1.52 -41.83 49.97
C ARG A 16 -1.94 -40.43 49.50
N LEU A 17 -2.53 -39.62 50.39
CA LEU A 17 -2.91 -38.23 50.08
C LEU A 17 -1.68 -37.34 49.84
N ILE A 18 -0.62 -37.47 50.64
CA ILE A 18 0.61 -36.68 50.48
C ILE A 18 1.36 -37.04 49.19
N ILE A 19 1.43 -38.33 48.85
CA ILE A 19 2.06 -38.80 47.60
C ILE A 19 1.25 -38.33 46.38
N HIS A 20 -0.08 -38.40 46.44
CA HIS A 20 -0.94 -37.91 45.35
C HIS A 20 -0.81 -36.39 45.14
N ASN A 21 -0.75 -35.61 46.23
CA ASN A 21 -0.58 -34.17 46.14
C ASN A 21 0.79 -33.77 45.56
N ASN A 22 1.87 -34.46 45.95
CA ASN A 22 3.20 -34.21 45.41
C ASN A 22 3.32 -34.60 43.92
N HIS A 23 2.64 -35.65 43.47
CA HIS A 23 2.57 -35.98 42.04
C HIS A 23 1.76 -34.97 41.23
N CYS A 24 0.65 -34.44 41.76
CA CYS A 24 -0.12 -33.38 41.11
C CYS A 24 0.66 -32.06 41.02
N HIS A 25 1.41 -31.69 42.08
CA HIS A 25 2.28 -30.51 42.04
C HIS A 25 3.44 -30.67 41.05
N LEU A 26 4.04 -31.87 40.95
CA LEU A 26 5.09 -32.17 39.96
C LEU A 26 4.53 -32.10 38.53
N LEU A 27 3.34 -32.66 38.28
CA LEU A 27 2.68 -32.61 36.97
C LEU A 27 2.34 -31.17 36.56
N TYR A 28 1.83 -30.38 37.51
CA TYR A 28 1.52 -28.96 37.31
C TYR A 28 2.79 -28.15 36.99
N PHE A 29 3.90 -28.43 37.68
CA PHE A 29 5.19 -27.79 37.43
C PHE A 29 5.76 -28.17 36.05
N ILE A 30 5.63 -29.44 35.64
CA ILE A 30 6.04 -29.90 34.31
C ILE A 30 5.20 -29.24 33.21
N ILE A 31 3.88 -29.10 33.39
CA ILE A 31 3.00 -28.41 32.43
C ILE A 31 3.34 -26.92 32.33
N LEU A 32 3.63 -26.26 33.46
CA LEU A 32 4.05 -24.85 33.48
C LEU A 32 5.38 -24.63 32.76
N ILE A 33 6.35 -25.55 32.95
CA ILE A 33 7.63 -25.52 32.23
C ILE A 33 7.39 -25.73 30.72
N PHE A 34 6.51 -26.67 30.33
CA PHE A 34 6.19 -26.90 28.92
C PHE A 34 5.51 -25.69 28.25
N LEU A 35 4.62 -25.01 28.97
CA LEU A 35 3.96 -23.79 28.50
C LEU A 35 4.95 -22.61 28.41
N PHE A 36 5.89 -22.50 29.36
CA PHE A 36 6.94 -21.47 29.30
C PHE A 36 7.93 -21.72 28.16
N PHE A 37 8.35 -22.97 27.93
CA PHE A 37 9.26 -23.32 26.85
C PHE A 37 8.62 -23.18 25.46
N ASN A 38 7.34 -23.54 25.30
CA ASN A 38 6.64 -23.32 24.02
C ASN A 38 6.44 -21.83 23.70
N ASN A 39 6.18 -20.98 24.71
CA ASN A 39 6.11 -19.54 24.49
C ASN A 39 7.49 -18.92 24.22
N PHE A 40 8.57 -19.45 24.81
CA PHE A 40 9.93 -18.99 24.51
C PHE A 40 10.43 -19.41 23.12
N ILE A 41 10.01 -20.57 22.61
CA ILE A 41 10.38 -21.02 21.26
C ILE A 41 9.66 -20.19 20.17
N LEU A 42 8.47 -19.67 20.46
CA LEU A 42 7.74 -18.74 19.56
C LEU A 42 8.29 -17.30 19.58
N LEU A 43 9.17 -16.96 20.53
CA LEU A 43 9.80 -15.63 20.65
C LEU A 43 11.19 -15.56 20.00
N CYS A 44 11.69 -16.65 19.41
CA CYS A 44 12.94 -16.64 18.65
C CYS A 44 12.66 -16.63 17.15
N ASN A 45 13.24 -15.64 16.47
CA ASN A 45 13.36 -15.44 15.02
C ASN A 45 12.33 -14.51 14.35
N ALA A 46 12.02 -13.37 14.99
CA ALA A 46 12.01 -12.13 14.20
C ALA A 46 13.46 -11.64 14.10
N GLN A 47 14.29 -12.39 13.38
CA GLN A 47 15.63 -11.92 13.04
C GLN A 47 15.39 -10.80 12.03
N GLN A 48 15.47 -9.55 12.49
CA GLN A 48 15.51 -8.38 11.63
C GLN A 48 16.76 -8.53 10.77
N HIS A 49 16.60 -9.20 9.62
CA HIS A 49 17.55 -9.11 8.54
C HIS A 49 17.28 -7.75 7.91
N ASP A 50 18.14 -6.79 8.20
CA ASP A 50 18.30 -5.64 7.32
C ASP A 50 18.85 -6.21 6.00
N THR A 51 17.94 -6.66 5.14
CA THR A 51 18.28 -7.15 3.80
C THR A 51 18.53 -5.93 2.94
N TYR A 52 19.78 -5.49 2.90
CA TYR A 52 20.21 -4.48 1.95
C TYR A 52 20.27 -5.11 0.58
N LEU A 53 19.27 -4.83 -0.25
CA LEU A 53 19.42 -5.10 -1.67
C LEU A 53 20.24 -3.97 -2.29
N THR A 54 21.46 -4.29 -2.70
CA THR A 54 22.33 -3.36 -3.41
C THR A 54 22.21 -3.65 -4.90
N HIS A 55 21.64 -2.71 -5.63
CA HIS A 55 21.64 -2.70 -7.09
C HIS A 55 22.89 -1.96 -7.60
N PHE A 56 23.54 -2.51 -8.62
CA PHE A 56 24.62 -1.86 -9.35
C PHE A 56 24.17 -1.71 -10.79
N GLU A 57 23.64 -0.54 -11.13
CA GLU A 57 23.42 -0.17 -12.53
C GLU A 57 24.77 0.02 -13.20
N ASP A 58 24.86 -0.26 -14.50
CA ASP A 58 26.08 0.00 -15.25
C ASP A 58 26.33 1.53 -15.26
N PRO A 59 27.41 2.03 -14.62
CA PRO A 59 27.67 3.46 -14.55
C PRO A 59 27.80 4.10 -15.94
N SER A 60 28.14 3.32 -16.97
CA SER A 60 28.23 3.80 -18.35
C SER A 60 26.88 4.16 -18.97
N LYS A 61 25.76 3.65 -18.43
CA LYS A 61 24.41 4.06 -18.84
C LYS A 61 23.97 5.38 -18.20
N GLY A 62 24.61 5.79 -17.10
CA GLY A 62 24.30 7.05 -16.40
C GLY A 62 22.85 7.16 -15.92
N LEU A 63 22.20 6.03 -15.59
CA LEU A 63 20.85 6.01 -15.05
C LEU A 63 20.87 6.17 -13.53
N THR A 64 19.88 6.88 -13.00
CA THR A 64 19.65 7.07 -11.56
C THR A 64 18.24 6.65 -11.20
N ILE A 65 18.00 6.36 -9.91
CA ILE A 65 16.66 6.02 -9.40
C ILE A 65 15.81 7.28 -9.46
N PHE A 66 14.72 7.21 -10.22
CA PHE A 66 13.70 8.26 -10.31
C PHE A 66 12.59 8.03 -9.28
N ASP A 67 12.02 6.82 -9.27
CA ASP A 67 10.94 6.44 -8.36
C ASP A 67 10.96 4.92 -8.09
N SER A 68 10.23 4.49 -7.07
CA SER A 68 10.08 3.08 -6.73
C SER A 68 8.71 2.77 -6.13
N TYR A 69 8.18 1.59 -6.46
CA TYR A 69 7.00 1.02 -5.84
C TYR A 69 7.31 -0.33 -5.22
N THR A 70 6.90 -0.54 -3.98
CA THR A 70 7.07 -1.83 -3.28
C THR A 70 5.74 -2.58 -3.24
N TYR A 71 5.72 -3.76 -3.85
CA TYR A 71 4.60 -4.69 -3.81
C TYR A 71 4.58 -5.50 -2.51
N ARG A 72 3.41 -6.06 -2.19
CA ARG A 72 3.14 -6.71 -0.88
C ARG A 72 4.05 -7.88 -0.54
N ASP A 73 4.59 -8.57 -1.54
CA ASP A 73 5.50 -9.71 -1.38
C ASP A 73 6.97 -9.29 -1.22
N GLY A 74 7.26 -7.98 -1.28
CA GLY A 74 8.59 -7.41 -1.24
C GLY A 74 9.22 -7.21 -2.62
N THR A 75 8.52 -7.51 -3.72
CA THR A 75 8.95 -7.14 -5.07
C THR A 75 8.96 -5.62 -5.20
N ILE A 76 10.01 -5.06 -5.80
CA ILE A 76 10.16 -3.63 -6.04
C ILE A 76 10.13 -3.37 -7.54
N LEU A 77 9.27 -2.45 -7.98
CA LEU A 77 9.32 -1.87 -9.31
C LEU A 77 10.11 -0.57 -9.23
N LEU A 78 11.27 -0.53 -9.88
CA LEU A 78 12.12 0.65 -9.95
C LEU A 78 11.92 1.37 -11.27
N GLN A 79 11.76 2.69 -11.23
CA GLN A 79 11.92 3.54 -12.40
C GLN A 79 13.31 4.17 -12.37
N LEU A 80 14.04 3.96 -13.46
CA LEU A 80 15.35 4.53 -13.70
C LEU A 80 15.26 5.60 -14.78
N ALA A 81 16.01 6.68 -14.60
CA ALA A 81 16.01 7.79 -15.54
C ALA A 81 17.39 8.39 -15.72
N HIS A 82 17.60 9.02 -16.87
CA HIS A 82 18.67 9.96 -17.08
C HIS A 82 18.07 11.36 -17.02
N PHE A 83 18.62 12.23 -16.17
CA PHE A 83 18.21 13.62 -16.08
C PHE A 83 18.97 14.46 -17.09
N ASN A 84 18.30 15.48 -17.64
CA ASN A 84 19.02 16.52 -18.39
C ASN A 84 19.96 17.32 -17.47
N GLU A 85 20.86 18.12 -18.06
CA GLU A 85 21.88 18.89 -17.32
C GLU A 85 21.32 19.77 -16.21
N ASP A 86 20.10 20.31 -16.40
CA ASP A 86 19.42 21.20 -15.45
C ASP A 86 18.47 20.46 -14.48
N GLU A 87 18.43 19.12 -14.54
CA GLU A 87 17.56 18.22 -13.74
C GLU A 87 16.05 18.54 -13.83
N SER A 88 15.63 19.27 -14.86
CA SER A 88 14.24 19.68 -15.08
C SER A 88 13.40 18.64 -15.82
N CYS A 89 14.04 17.71 -16.51
CA CYS A 89 13.39 16.67 -17.31
C CYS A 89 14.20 15.38 -17.24
N ILE A 90 13.52 14.27 -17.51
CA ILE A 90 14.15 12.97 -17.76
C ILE A 90 14.07 12.60 -19.24
N ASP A 91 14.95 11.70 -19.68
CA ASP A 91 14.88 11.15 -21.04
C ASP A 91 13.53 10.47 -21.30
N PRO A 92 12.97 10.57 -22.52
CA PRO A 92 11.66 10.00 -22.88
C PRO A 92 11.67 8.48 -23.09
N ASN A 93 12.41 7.78 -22.23
CA ASN A 93 12.54 6.32 -22.20
C ASN A 93 12.07 5.82 -20.84
N LEU A 94 11.10 4.89 -20.85
CA LEU A 94 10.67 4.20 -19.64
C LEU A 94 11.64 3.06 -19.35
N ASN A 95 12.65 3.32 -18.51
CA ASN A 95 13.51 2.27 -17.98
C ASN A 95 12.90 1.78 -16.66
N LEU A 96 12.31 0.58 -16.69
CA LEU A 96 11.74 -0.04 -15.50
C LEU A 96 12.45 -1.35 -15.19
N ASP A 97 12.74 -1.57 -13.92
CA ASP A 97 13.35 -2.81 -13.43
C ASP A 97 12.44 -3.44 -12.37
N ILE A 98 12.18 -4.74 -12.51
CA ILE A 98 11.56 -5.53 -11.46
C ILE A 98 12.66 -6.17 -10.62
N VAL A 99 12.58 -5.93 -9.33
CA VAL A 99 13.50 -6.44 -8.34
C VAL A 99 12.73 -7.41 -7.45
N PHE A 100 13.04 -8.69 -7.57
CA PHE A 100 12.35 -9.74 -6.83
C PHE A 100 12.82 -9.82 -5.37
N PRO A 101 12.03 -10.41 -4.45
CA PRO A 101 12.40 -10.55 -3.04
C PRO A 101 13.70 -11.34 -2.80
N ASN A 102 14.06 -12.22 -3.73
CA ASN A 102 15.32 -12.97 -3.71
C ASN A 102 16.52 -12.16 -4.25
N GLY A 103 16.30 -10.92 -4.67
CA GLY A 103 17.29 -10.02 -5.24
C GLY A 103 17.60 -10.20 -6.72
N ALA A 104 16.92 -11.12 -7.41
CA ALA A 104 16.99 -11.19 -8.86
C ALA A 104 16.41 -9.91 -9.48
N ILE A 105 16.96 -9.48 -10.60
CA ILE A 105 16.53 -8.26 -11.31
C ILE A 105 16.13 -8.65 -12.72
N LYS A 106 14.99 -8.13 -13.17
CA LYS A 106 14.48 -8.25 -14.52
C LYS A 106 14.22 -6.86 -15.09
N PRO A 107 15.08 -6.37 -15.99
CA PRO A 107 14.80 -5.16 -16.75
C PRO A 107 13.58 -5.38 -17.66
N LEU A 108 12.70 -4.39 -17.71
CA LEU A 108 11.54 -4.36 -18.59
C LEU A 108 11.85 -3.53 -19.82
N ASN A 109 11.52 -4.09 -20.98
CA ASN A 109 11.58 -3.34 -22.23
C ASN A 109 10.22 -2.74 -22.52
N VAL A 110 9.96 -1.53 -22.01
CA VAL A 110 8.68 -0.85 -22.22
C VAL A 110 8.79 0.10 -23.39
N SER A 111 7.98 -0.14 -24.42
CA SER A 111 7.93 0.74 -25.57
C SER A 111 7.23 2.07 -25.20
N SER A 112 8.00 3.16 -25.09
CA SER A 112 7.52 4.46 -24.59
C SER A 112 6.67 5.28 -25.56
N TYR A 113 6.46 4.81 -26.80
CA TYR A 113 5.86 5.61 -27.90
C TYR A 113 4.43 6.10 -27.64
N GLN A 114 3.74 5.62 -26.60
CA GLN A 114 2.37 6.02 -26.27
C GLN A 114 2.29 7.21 -25.30
N ILE A 115 3.38 7.54 -24.60
CA ILE A 115 3.39 8.62 -23.61
C ILE A 115 3.86 9.92 -24.26
N PRO A 116 3.06 11.00 -24.22
CA PRO A 116 3.48 12.29 -24.76
C PRO A 116 4.76 12.80 -24.08
N ILE A 117 5.70 13.29 -24.89
CA ILE A 117 7.06 13.69 -24.44
C ILE A 117 7.04 14.74 -23.32
N TYR A 118 6.04 15.62 -23.28
CA TYR A 118 5.95 16.65 -22.25
C TYR A 118 5.80 16.07 -20.83
N ASN A 119 5.31 14.82 -20.67
CA ASN A 119 5.18 14.18 -19.37
C ASN A 119 6.54 14.00 -18.69
N TYR A 120 7.60 13.77 -19.46
CA TYR A 120 8.97 13.56 -18.97
C TYR A 120 9.63 14.83 -18.40
N CYS A 121 8.97 15.98 -18.52
CA CYS A 121 9.38 17.24 -17.89
C CYS A 121 8.43 17.70 -16.78
N MET A 122 7.36 16.95 -16.52
CA MET A 122 6.44 17.19 -15.42
C MET A 122 6.80 16.18 -14.32
N LEU A 123 7.82 16.50 -13.52
CA LEU A 123 8.41 15.53 -12.59
C LEU A 123 7.54 15.27 -11.34
N ASP A 124 6.60 16.16 -11.05
CA ASP A 124 5.68 16.04 -9.91
C ASP A 124 4.36 15.36 -10.32
N ASP A 125 4.00 14.26 -9.65
CA ASP A 125 2.69 13.56 -9.70
C ASP A 125 2.24 12.99 -11.07
N VAL A 126 3.12 12.93 -12.08
CA VAL A 126 2.74 12.52 -13.44
C VAL A 126 2.93 11.02 -13.69
N PHE A 127 4.04 10.46 -13.23
CA PHE A 127 4.35 9.04 -13.37
C PHE A 127 4.14 8.33 -12.05
N ILE A 128 3.01 7.65 -11.93
CA ILE A 128 2.82 6.63 -10.90
C ILE A 128 3.02 5.29 -11.61
N ASN A 129 4.05 4.56 -11.20
CA ASN A 129 4.24 3.17 -11.60
C ASN A 129 3.85 2.28 -10.44
N SER A 130 2.98 1.31 -10.69
CA SER A 130 2.52 0.42 -9.62
C SER A 130 2.25 -0.98 -10.15
N ILE A 131 2.60 -1.98 -9.36
CA ILE A 131 2.19 -3.36 -9.62
C ILE A 131 0.73 -3.48 -9.16
N ILE A 132 -0.18 -3.79 -10.08
CA ILE A 132 -1.60 -4.02 -9.74
C ILE A 132 -1.76 -5.44 -9.19
N ASN A 133 -1.15 -6.40 -9.87
CA ASN A 133 -1.19 -7.82 -9.55
C ASN A 133 0.03 -8.53 -10.14
N GLU A 134 0.12 -9.85 -9.94
CA GLU A 134 1.23 -10.69 -10.44
C GLU A 134 1.36 -10.72 -11.97
N ASP A 135 0.37 -10.20 -12.71
CA ASP A 135 0.36 -10.21 -14.17
C ASP A 135 0.55 -8.82 -14.79
N THR A 136 0.28 -7.73 -14.05
CA THR A 136 0.15 -6.39 -14.64
C THR A 136 0.75 -5.26 -13.82
N ILE A 137 1.27 -4.28 -14.55
CA ILE A 137 1.82 -3.02 -14.05
C ILE A 137 1.00 -1.87 -14.65
N LEU A 138 0.65 -0.90 -13.80
CA LEU A 138 0.07 0.39 -14.15
C LEU A 138 1.18 1.41 -14.30
N ILE A 139 1.19 2.14 -15.41
CA ILE A 139 1.98 3.35 -15.62
C ILE A 139 1.02 4.48 -15.91
N THR A 140 1.03 5.52 -15.10
CA THR A 140 0.18 6.68 -15.34
C THR A 140 0.89 7.76 -16.15
N TYR A 141 0.11 8.52 -16.91
CA TYR A 141 0.58 9.69 -17.65
C TYR A 141 -0.59 10.62 -17.98
N PHE A 142 -0.27 11.82 -18.44
CA PHE A 142 -1.26 12.79 -18.88
C PHE A 142 -1.37 12.86 -20.40
N TYR A 143 -2.60 13.04 -20.88
CA TYR A 143 -2.92 13.29 -22.28
C TYR A 143 -3.75 14.58 -22.42
N GLY A 144 -3.21 15.56 -23.14
CA GLY A 144 -3.90 16.81 -23.49
C GLY A 144 -3.03 18.07 -23.33
N ASP A 145 -3.47 19.16 -23.96
CA ASP A 145 -2.67 20.37 -24.15
C ASP A 145 -2.89 21.46 -23.08
N ASN A 146 -3.83 21.26 -22.14
CA ASN A 146 -4.20 22.24 -21.12
C ASN A 146 -4.66 21.53 -19.85
N ALA A 147 -4.20 21.98 -18.68
CA ALA A 147 -4.56 21.46 -17.35
C ALA A 147 -6.07 21.27 -17.11
N ALA A 148 -6.93 22.09 -17.73
CA ALA A 148 -8.39 21.96 -17.62
C ALA A 148 -8.97 20.78 -18.41
N THR A 149 -8.29 20.35 -19.47
CA THR A 149 -8.69 19.24 -20.37
C THR A 149 -7.75 18.06 -20.30
N THR A 150 -6.67 18.15 -19.52
CA THR A 150 -5.70 17.09 -19.34
C THR A 150 -6.40 15.87 -18.74
N ILE A 151 -6.33 14.75 -19.46
CA ILE A 151 -6.86 13.47 -19.03
C ILE A 151 -5.73 12.69 -18.36
N HIS A 152 -5.98 12.16 -17.17
CA HIS A 152 -5.11 11.22 -16.51
C HIS A 152 -5.37 9.83 -17.09
N MET A 153 -4.36 9.26 -17.73
CA MET A 153 -4.40 7.97 -18.39
C MET A 153 -3.62 6.93 -17.59
N GLY A 154 -4.04 5.68 -17.68
CA GLY A 154 -3.29 4.51 -17.22
C GLY A 154 -2.94 3.63 -18.40
N MET A 155 -1.65 3.36 -18.60
CA MET A 155 -1.14 2.31 -19.48
C MET A 155 -0.94 1.05 -18.66
N ILE A 156 -1.58 -0.04 -19.09
CA ILE A 156 -1.41 -1.36 -18.49
C ILE A 156 -0.44 -2.16 -19.36
N ILE A 157 0.60 -2.65 -18.72
CA ILE A 157 1.60 -3.53 -19.33
C ILE A 157 1.69 -4.84 -18.55
N ASP A 158 2.20 -5.88 -19.20
CA ASP A 158 2.58 -7.11 -18.50
C ASP A 158 3.98 -6.99 -17.86
N TRP A 159 4.36 -8.02 -17.10
CA TRP A 159 5.68 -8.11 -16.47
C TRP A 159 6.83 -8.37 -17.45
N ASP A 160 6.58 -8.49 -18.76
CA ASP A 160 7.60 -8.52 -19.81
C ASP A 160 7.77 -7.14 -20.48
N GLY A 161 6.95 -6.16 -20.09
CA GLY A 161 6.95 -4.80 -20.67
C GLY A 161 6.06 -4.66 -21.91
N ASN A 162 5.29 -5.69 -22.27
CA ASN A 162 4.37 -5.60 -23.41
C ASN A 162 3.13 -4.81 -23.03
N TRP A 163 2.73 -3.92 -23.93
CA TRP A 163 1.49 -3.19 -23.81
C TRP A 163 0.27 -4.11 -23.88
N LEU A 164 -0.68 -3.93 -22.96
CA LEU A 164 -1.94 -4.68 -22.88
C LEU A 164 -3.16 -3.81 -23.20
N GLN A 165 -3.27 -2.64 -22.57
CA GLN A 165 -4.40 -1.72 -22.75
C GLN A 165 -4.08 -0.31 -22.22
N ASN A 166 -4.90 0.66 -22.64
CA ASN A 166 -4.96 1.99 -22.01
C ASN A 166 -6.34 2.21 -21.40
N ILE A 167 -6.38 2.89 -20.27
CA ILE A 167 -7.61 3.26 -19.55
C ILE A 167 -7.61 4.74 -19.22
N GLU A 168 -8.77 5.37 -19.34
CA GLU A 168 -9.00 6.72 -18.81
C GLU A 168 -9.29 6.63 -17.32
N LEU A 169 -8.44 7.26 -16.50
CA LEU A 169 -8.58 7.27 -15.05
C LEU A 169 -9.59 8.36 -14.63
N GLY A 170 -9.41 9.56 -15.19
CA GLY A 170 -10.28 10.70 -15.03
C GLY A 170 -9.66 12.01 -15.51
N ILE A 171 -10.36 13.13 -15.31
CA ILE A 171 -9.92 14.44 -15.77
C ILE A 171 -9.09 15.14 -14.67
N GLY A 172 -7.90 15.60 -15.06
CA GLY A 172 -6.93 16.34 -14.26
C GLY A 172 -6.03 15.47 -13.38
N ILE A 173 -5.14 16.13 -12.63
CA ILE A 173 -4.14 15.48 -11.79
C ILE A 173 -4.82 14.82 -10.59
N GLY A 174 -4.61 13.52 -10.43
CA GLY A 174 -5.26 12.70 -9.42
C GLY A 174 -4.30 11.66 -8.84
N LYS A 175 -4.69 11.04 -7.74
CA LYS A 175 -3.89 10.06 -7.00
C LYS A 175 -4.45 8.66 -7.21
N ILE A 176 -3.55 7.67 -7.22
CA ILE A 176 -3.89 6.25 -7.27
C ILE A 176 -3.74 5.63 -5.88
N ASN A 177 -4.63 4.71 -5.54
CA ASN A 177 -4.50 3.83 -4.39
C ASN A 177 -4.75 2.40 -4.83
N ILE A 178 -3.70 1.58 -4.80
CA ILE A 178 -3.75 0.16 -5.12
C ILE A 178 -4.28 -0.60 -3.91
N ASN A 179 -5.23 -1.51 -4.13
CA ASN A 179 -5.75 -2.36 -3.07
C ASN A 179 -4.75 -3.45 -2.70
N ILE A 180 -4.69 -3.81 -1.42
CA ILE A 180 -3.83 -4.90 -0.94
C ILE A 180 -4.28 -6.25 -1.53
N ASN A 181 -5.57 -6.37 -1.83
CA ASN A 181 -6.14 -7.49 -2.56
C ASN A 181 -6.15 -7.18 -4.07
N ASP A 182 -5.34 -7.90 -4.83
CA ASP A 182 -5.20 -7.79 -6.28
C ASP A 182 -6.54 -7.83 -7.02
N ASP A 183 -7.46 -8.69 -6.57
CA ASP A 183 -8.78 -8.86 -7.17
C ASP A 183 -9.68 -7.62 -6.98
N SER A 184 -9.37 -6.80 -5.97
CA SER A 184 -10.06 -5.55 -5.66
C SER A 184 -9.50 -4.35 -6.43
N GLY A 185 -8.42 -4.54 -7.19
CA GLY A 185 -7.85 -3.56 -8.11
C GLY A 185 -7.40 -2.27 -7.44
N PHE A 186 -7.85 -1.12 -7.96
CA PHE A 186 -7.39 0.18 -7.48
C PHE A 186 -8.41 1.30 -7.68
N MET A 187 -8.13 2.41 -7.01
CA MET A 187 -8.91 3.64 -7.02
C MET A 187 -8.09 4.79 -7.61
N TRP A 188 -8.74 5.64 -8.42
CA TRP A 188 -8.23 6.94 -8.83
C TRP A 188 -9.08 8.04 -8.22
N THR A 189 -8.46 9.10 -7.70
CA THR A 189 -9.19 10.19 -7.05
C THR A 189 -8.56 11.55 -7.26
N ARG A 190 -9.38 12.59 -7.23
CA ARG A 190 -8.92 13.98 -7.37
C ARG A 190 -9.84 14.92 -6.60
N GLN A 191 -9.26 15.91 -5.92
CA GLN A 191 -10.02 17.05 -5.45
C GLN A 191 -10.30 18.01 -6.62
N VAL A 192 -11.57 18.16 -6.96
CA VAL A 192 -12.03 18.99 -8.09
C VAL A 192 -12.07 20.46 -7.70
N ASN A 193 -12.51 20.73 -6.48
CA ASN A 193 -12.57 22.06 -5.87
C ASN A 193 -12.57 21.91 -4.34
N ASP A 194 -12.75 23.01 -3.61
CA ASP A 194 -12.73 23.02 -2.13
C ASP A 194 -13.83 22.18 -1.48
N THR A 195 -14.83 21.71 -2.21
CA THR A 195 -16.00 20.99 -1.67
C THR A 195 -16.25 19.62 -2.29
N THR A 196 -15.51 19.26 -3.35
CA THR A 196 -15.83 18.10 -4.18
C THR A 196 -14.60 17.27 -4.50
N ILE A 197 -14.71 15.96 -4.30
CA ILE A 197 -13.75 14.95 -4.73
C ILE A 197 -14.40 14.11 -5.83
N ALA A 198 -13.68 13.88 -6.93
CA ALA A 198 -14.03 12.90 -7.95
C ALA A 198 -13.28 11.59 -7.68
N TRP A 199 -13.92 10.46 -8.00
CA TRP A 199 -13.32 9.14 -7.88
C TRP A 199 -13.73 8.20 -9.01
N SER A 200 -12.86 7.24 -9.32
CA SER A 200 -13.10 6.12 -10.23
C SER A 200 -12.51 4.85 -9.62
N GLN A 201 -13.18 3.71 -9.79
CA GLN A 201 -12.73 2.39 -9.31
C GLN A 201 -12.50 1.44 -10.48
N PHE A 202 -11.40 0.70 -10.41
CA PHE A 202 -10.96 -0.24 -11.43
C PHE A 202 -10.64 -1.60 -10.82
N ILE A 203 -11.03 -2.68 -11.48
CA ILE A 203 -10.71 -4.06 -11.05
C ILE A 203 -10.18 -4.89 -12.23
N PRO A 204 -9.33 -5.89 -11.97
CA PRO A 204 -9.05 -6.93 -12.94
C PRO A 204 -10.31 -7.71 -13.32
N SER A 205 -10.40 -8.13 -14.58
CA SER A 205 -11.48 -9.00 -15.05
C SER A 205 -11.29 -10.41 -14.45
N PRO A 206 -12.30 -11.01 -13.79
CA PRO A 206 -12.16 -12.32 -13.14
C PRO A 206 -11.75 -13.44 -14.10
N SER A 207 -12.09 -13.33 -15.39
CA SER A 207 -11.74 -14.33 -16.41
C SER A 207 -10.41 -14.05 -17.11
N LYS A 208 -9.87 -12.83 -16.97
CA LYS A 208 -8.65 -12.37 -17.63
C LYS A 208 -8.00 -11.27 -16.77
N PRO A 209 -7.17 -11.63 -15.77
CA PRO A 209 -6.58 -10.66 -14.82
C PRO A 209 -5.73 -9.56 -15.48
N THR A 210 -5.30 -9.78 -16.72
CA THR A 210 -4.59 -8.79 -17.56
C THR A 210 -5.48 -7.69 -18.14
N GLU A 211 -6.80 -7.84 -18.06
CA GLU A 211 -7.79 -6.85 -18.51
C GLU A 211 -8.33 -6.07 -17.31
N ILE A 212 -8.06 -4.78 -17.23
CA ILE A 212 -8.55 -3.91 -16.15
C ILE A 212 -9.80 -3.17 -16.60
N LYS A 213 -10.87 -3.19 -15.78
CA LYS A 213 -12.16 -2.58 -16.08
C LYS A 213 -12.54 -1.54 -15.04
N LYS A 214 -13.07 -0.41 -15.52
CA LYS A 214 -13.74 0.56 -14.66
C LYS A 214 -15.10 -0.01 -14.22
N ILE A 215 -15.33 -0.07 -12.91
CA ILE A 215 -16.59 -0.59 -12.35
C ILE A 215 -17.44 0.50 -11.68
N GLY A 216 -16.83 1.62 -11.32
CA GLY A 216 -17.53 2.71 -10.66
C GLY A 216 -16.84 4.05 -10.86
N SER A 217 -17.62 5.11 -10.72
CA SER A 217 -17.12 6.46 -10.53
C SER A 217 -18.19 7.35 -9.96
N GLY A 218 -17.78 8.42 -9.28
CA GLY A 218 -18.71 9.38 -8.73
C GLY A 218 -18.03 10.61 -8.16
N PHE A 219 -18.84 11.38 -7.42
CA PHE A 219 -18.41 12.56 -6.71
C PHE A 219 -18.81 12.46 -5.24
N ILE A 220 -17.89 12.84 -4.36
CA ILE A 220 -18.17 13.08 -2.95
C ILE A 220 -18.22 14.59 -2.79
N SER A 221 -19.36 15.12 -2.37
CA SER A 221 -19.55 16.55 -2.13
C SER A 221 -19.93 16.80 -0.68
N ILE A 222 -19.29 17.77 -0.06
CA ILE A 222 -19.60 18.22 1.30
C ILE A 222 -20.47 19.48 1.28
N SER A 223 -20.93 19.91 2.46
CA SER A 223 -21.66 21.17 2.63
C SER A 223 -20.89 22.36 2.01
N PRO A 224 -21.56 23.28 1.30
CA PRO A 224 -20.91 24.48 0.75
C PRO A 224 -20.43 25.46 1.83
N LEU A 225 -20.80 25.25 3.10
CA LEU A 225 -20.28 26.02 4.24
C LEU A 225 -18.94 25.49 4.77
N SER A 226 -18.51 24.34 4.26
CA SER A 226 -17.27 23.65 4.65
C SER A 226 -16.31 23.59 3.48
N ILE A 227 -15.02 23.46 3.78
CA ILE A 227 -13.99 23.14 2.79
C ILE A 227 -13.26 21.86 3.16
N ILE A 228 -12.90 21.09 2.15
CA ILE A 228 -12.03 19.92 2.24
C ILE A 228 -10.61 20.43 2.38
N THR A 229 -10.01 20.16 3.53
CA THR A 229 -8.62 20.55 3.82
C THR A 229 -7.64 19.43 3.57
N SER A 230 -8.11 18.18 3.68
CA SER A 230 -7.33 16.99 3.37
C SER A 230 -8.29 15.83 3.11
N PHE A 231 -7.86 14.90 2.27
CA PHE A 231 -8.53 13.61 2.12
C PHE A 231 -7.50 12.53 1.85
N GLN A 232 -7.82 11.30 2.25
CA GLN A 232 -7.00 10.13 2.01
C GLN A 232 -7.90 8.95 1.67
N MET A 233 -7.50 8.17 0.66
CA MET A 233 -8.13 6.89 0.36
C MET A 233 -7.65 5.83 1.35
N PHE A 234 -8.52 4.90 1.70
CA PHE A 234 -8.14 3.69 2.42
C PHE A 234 -8.81 2.46 1.81
N THR A 235 -8.19 1.32 2.03
CA THR A 235 -8.69 0.00 1.62
C THR A 235 -9.09 -0.76 2.89
N SER A 236 -10.28 -1.32 2.93
CA SER A 236 -10.70 -2.20 4.03
C SER A 236 -10.14 -3.60 3.85
N SER A 237 -10.07 -4.37 4.95
CA SER A 237 -9.49 -5.72 4.95
C SER A 237 -10.24 -6.74 4.10
N ASP A 238 -11.51 -6.47 3.80
CA ASP A 238 -12.36 -7.26 2.90
C ASP A 238 -12.22 -6.84 1.43
N GLY A 239 -11.29 -5.92 1.11
CA GLY A 239 -11.05 -5.46 -0.25
C GLY A 239 -11.97 -4.32 -0.70
N GLY A 240 -12.80 -3.76 0.19
CA GLY A 240 -13.55 -2.53 -0.05
C GLY A 240 -12.63 -1.29 -0.09
N ASN A 241 -13.19 -0.16 -0.56
CA ASN A 241 -12.49 1.11 -0.66
C ASN A 241 -13.27 2.21 0.07
N GLY A 242 -12.56 3.22 0.55
CA GLY A 242 -13.18 4.34 1.24
C GLY A 242 -12.29 5.58 1.30
N PHE A 243 -12.82 6.61 1.93
CA PHE A 243 -12.19 7.91 2.08
C PHE A 243 -12.27 8.39 3.52
N THR A 244 -11.16 8.90 4.03
CA THR A 244 -11.18 9.82 5.17
C THR A 244 -11.08 11.24 4.65
N LEU A 245 -11.96 12.12 5.13
CA LEU A 245 -11.97 13.53 4.76
C LEU A 245 -11.87 14.36 6.03
N VAL A 246 -10.99 15.36 6.01
CA VAL A 246 -10.96 16.41 7.02
C VAL A 246 -11.52 17.66 6.39
N THR A 247 -12.55 18.22 7.02
CA THR A 247 -13.21 19.43 6.55
C THR A 247 -13.18 20.52 7.61
N LYS A 248 -13.21 21.78 7.15
CA LYS A 248 -13.21 22.97 7.99
C LYS A 248 -14.41 23.83 7.65
N ILE A 249 -15.26 24.12 8.64
CA ILE A 249 -16.40 25.04 8.45
C ILE A 249 -15.87 26.48 8.35
N GLN A 250 -16.18 27.17 7.24
CA GLN A 250 -15.60 28.49 6.95
C GLN A 250 -16.31 29.66 7.63
N LYS A 251 -17.65 29.63 7.81
CA LYS A 251 -18.43 30.53 8.69
C LYS A 251 -19.94 30.31 8.50
N SER A 252 -20.68 30.40 9.60
CA SER A 252 -22.11 30.75 9.59
C SER A 252 -22.23 32.26 9.80
N THR A 253 -23.18 32.90 9.16
CA THR A 253 -23.39 34.35 9.21
C THR A 253 -23.80 34.89 10.60
N ASP A 254 -24.02 34.03 11.61
CA ASP A 254 -24.62 34.44 12.89
C ASP A 254 -23.78 34.15 14.14
N TYR A 255 -22.59 33.56 14.03
CA TYR A 255 -21.74 33.36 15.22
C TYR A 255 -20.28 33.65 14.92
N TYR A 256 -19.68 34.50 15.75
CA TYR A 256 -18.23 34.58 15.91
C TYR A 256 -17.74 33.26 16.50
N ILE A 257 -17.63 32.23 15.67
CA ILE A 257 -16.91 31.02 16.05
C ILE A 257 -15.44 31.42 16.08
N THR A 258 -14.88 31.57 17.29
CA THR A 258 -13.48 31.98 17.50
C THR A 258 -12.49 30.91 17.06
N ASP A 259 -12.93 29.64 17.03
CA ASP A 259 -12.15 28.50 16.57
C ASP A 259 -12.86 27.76 15.43
N PRO A 260 -12.20 27.47 14.30
CA PRO A 260 -12.83 26.73 13.21
C PRO A 260 -13.27 25.34 13.69
N ILE A 261 -14.51 24.98 13.37
CA ILE A 261 -15.01 23.63 13.61
C ILE A 261 -14.46 22.72 12.52
N TRP A 262 -13.75 21.68 12.94
CA TRP A 262 -13.21 20.64 12.08
C TRP A 262 -14.10 19.41 12.16
N GLU A 263 -14.40 18.81 11.02
CA GLU A 263 -15.13 17.55 10.94
C GLU A 263 -14.29 16.51 10.22
N VAL A 264 -14.34 15.29 10.73
CA VAL A 264 -13.70 14.13 10.11
C VAL A 264 -14.79 13.17 9.64
N HIS A 265 -14.77 12.86 8.36
CA HIS A 265 -15.71 11.94 7.73
C HIS A 265 -14.97 10.67 7.32
N ALA A 266 -15.58 9.51 7.54
CA ALA A 266 -15.15 8.24 6.96
C ALA A 266 -16.28 7.73 6.06
N ILE A 267 -15.98 7.60 4.77
CA ILE A 267 -16.95 7.24 3.72
C ILE A 267 -16.51 5.90 3.14
N PHE A 268 -17.38 4.91 3.19
CA PHE A 268 -17.17 3.61 2.56
C PHE A 268 -17.88 3.60 1.21
N LEU A 269 -17.22 3.08 0.18
CA LEU A 269 -17.82 2.83 -1.11
C LEU A 269 -18.29 1.37 -1.16
N ASP A 270 -19.58 1.18 -1.43
CA ASP A 270 -20.19 -0.12 -1.70
C ASP A 270 -20.05 -0.51 -3.19
#